data_AF-A0AAJ6EXB2-F1
#
_entry.id   AF-A0AAJ6EXB2-F1
#
_cell.length_a   1.000
_cell.length_b   1.000
_cell.length_c   1.000
_cell.angle_alpha   90.00
_cell.angle_beta   90.00
_cell.angle_gamma   90.00
#
_symmetry.space_group_name_H-M   'P 1'
#
loop_
_entity.id
_entity.type
_entity.pdbx_description
1 polymer ?
#
loop_
_entity_poly.entity_id
_entity_poly.type
_entity_poly.pdbx_seq_one_letter_code
_entity_poly.pdbx_strand_id
1 'polypeptide(L)'
;MKTSGSGLFGQALKAAGVGAALLLSVSAGHAQSSGPFAGFAGSWAGSGTVALSNGTTERIRCKADYKVAASGMALKQSLHCASDSYKFDLSSDVTSQGDRISGNWSEASRNIFGNLQGTAGGGHIDVFVEASGFAANLNLRTNGSKQIVQIDSKGEIRGVTITMTKS
;
A
#
# COMPACT_ATOMS: atom_id res chain seq x y z
N MET A 1 -60.21 9.84 -75.87
CA MET A 1 -61.11 10.77 -75.18
C MET A 1 -61.58 10.12 -73.88
N LYS A 2 -61.34 10.78 -72.73
CA LYS A 2 -62.06 10.74 -71.42
C LYS A 2 -62.46 9.35 -70.86
N THR A 3 -62.14 8.96 -69.63
CA THR A 3 -62.27 9.71 -68.35
C THR A 3 -61.37 9.13 -67.25
N SER A 4 -60.81 10.04 -66.45
CA SER A 4 -60.19 9.79 -65.14
C SER A 4 -61.17 9.22 -64.11
N GLY A 5 -60.66 8.41 -63.19
CA GLY A 5 -61.28 8.09 -61.91
C GLY A 5 -60.23 8.14 -60.80
N SER A 6 -60.22 9.23 -60.03
CA SER A 6 -59.40 9.41 -58.84
C SER A 6 -60.07 8.77 -57.62
N GLY A 7 -59.33 7.97 -56.87
CA GLY A 7 -59.69 7.52 -55.53
C GLY A 7 -58.52 7.74 -54.58
N LEU A 8 -58.59 8.79 -53.77
CA LEU A 8 -57.77 9.01 -52.57
C LEU A 8 -58.64 8.60 -51.38
N PHE A 9 -58.22 7.68 -50.51
CA PHE A 9 -58.59 7.64 -49.09
C PHE A 9 -57.78 6.55 -48.36
N GLY A 10 -57.24 6.89 -47.19
CA GLY A 10 -57.07 5.91 -46.10
C GLY A 10 -55.65 5.57 -45.68
N GLN A 11 -55.17 6.27 -44.65
CA GLN A 11 -53.93 6.13 -43.91
C GLN A 11 -53.67 4.74 -43.30
N ALA A 12 -52.39 4.36 -43.13
CA ALA A 12 -51.88 3.78 -41.87
C ALA A 12 -50.33 3.81 -41.83
N LEU A 13 -49.79 4.76 -41.07
CA LEU A 13 -48.43 4.73 -40.53
C LEU A 13 -48.35 3.62 -39.47
N LYS A 14 -47.44 2.64 -39.59
CA LYS A 14 -46.74 1.96 -38.47
C LYS A 14 -45.40 1.40 -38.99
N ALA A 15 -44.33 2.16 -38.84
CA ALA A 15 -43.37 2.09 -37.72
C ALA A 15 -42.26 1.07 -37.99
N ALA A 16 -41.12 1.60 -38.45
CA ALA A 16 -39.84 0.90 -38.51
C ALA A 16 -39.40 0.46 -37.10
N GLY A 17 -38.97 -0.80 -36.97
CA GLY A 17 -38.40 -1.34 -35.75
C GLY A 17 -37.04 -1.98 -36.05
N VAL A 18 -35.99 -1.16 -36.11
CA VAL A 18 -34.60 -1.65 -36.06
C VAL A 18 -34.28 -1.95 -34.59
N GLY A 19 -34.35 -3.22 -34.21
CA GLY A 19 -33.93 -3.67 -32.88
C GLY A 19 -32.41 -3.85 -32.82
N ALA A 20 -31.68 -2.79 -32.50
CA ALA A 20 -30.26 -2.88 -32.15
C ALA A 20 -30.14 -3.35 -30.69
N ALA A 21 -29.73 -4.59 -30.48
CA ALA A 21 -29.41 -5.11 -29.16
C ALA A 21 -28.06 -4.53 -28.68
N LEU A 22 -28.11 -3.55 -27.77
CA LEU A 22 -26.92 -3.05 -27.07
C LEU A 22 -26.44 -4.11 -26.07
N LEU A 23 -25.32 -4.76 -26.39
CA LEU A 23 -24.54 -5.56 -25.44
C LEU A 23 -23.86 -4.61 -24.45
N LEU A 24 -24.43 -4.44 -23.27
CA LEU A 24 -23.81 -3.74 -22.15
C LEU A 24 -22.67 -4.61 -21.59
N SER A 25 -21.46 -4.37 -22.08
CA SER A 25 -20.23 -4.89 -21.46
C SER A 25 -20.04 -4.22 -20.10
N VAL A 26 -20.47 -4.88 -19.01
CA VAL A 26 -20.12 -4.46 -17.66
C VAL A 26 -18.63 -4.72 -17.47
N SER A 27 -17.83 -3.66 -17.63
CA SER A 27 -16.44 -3.65 -17.17
C SER A 27 -16.45 -3.85 -15.67
N ALA A 28 -16.03 -5.02 -15.19
CA ALA A 28 -15.76 -5.24 -13.78
C ALA A 28 -14.62 -4.30 -13.36
N GLY A 29 -14.97 -3.15 -12.79
CA GLY A 29 -14.04 -2.24 -12.16
C GLY A 29 -13.35 -3.00 -11.04
N HIS A 30 -12.04 -3.23 -11.18
CA HIS A 30 -11.24 -3.76 -10.10
C HIS A 30 -11.29 -2.72 -9.00
N ALA A 31 -11.97 -3.03 -7.88
CA ALA A 31 -11.86 -2.23 -6.68
C ALA A 31 -10.38 -2.27 -6.26
N GLN A 32 -9.60 -1.28 -6.68
CA GLN A 32 -8.30 -1.05 -6.09
C GLN A 32 -8.59 -0.84 -4.60
N SER A 33 -8.06 -1.70 -3.73
CA SER A 33 -8.21 -1.56 -2.29
C SER A 33 -7.88 -0.13 -1.91
N SER A 34 -8.92 0.67 -1.69
CA SER A 34 -8.83 2.07 -1.33
C SER A 34 -8.51 2.09 0.15
N GLY A 35 -7.34 2.60 0.50
CA GLY A 35 -6.94 2.66 1.90
C GLY A 35 -5.54 3.24 2.04
N PRO A 36 -5.17 3.65 3.26
CA PRO A 36 -3.87 4.28 3.52
C PRO A 36 -2.69 3.34 3.23
N PHE A 37 -2.93 2.02 3.24
CA PHE A 37 -1.93 0.99 2.93
C PHE A 37 -2.01 0.46 1.50
N ALA A 38 -2.74 1.13 0.60
CA ALA A 38 -2.80 0.77 -0.80
C ALA A 38 -1.40 0.73 -1.43
N GLY A 39 -1.12 -0.32 -2.19
CA GLY A 39 0.17 -0.53 -2.87
C GLY A 39 1.23 -1.30 -2.06
N PHE A 40 1.09 -1.39 -0.73
CA PHE A 40 2.08 -2.05 0.13
C PHE A 40 2.04 -3.59 0.06
N ALA A 41 0.86 -4.17 -0.11
CA ALA A 41 0.65 -5.62 0.00
C ALA A 41 1.62 -6.43 -0.89
N GLY A 42 2.21 -7.49 -0.34
CA GLY A 42 3.14 -8.37 -1.03
C GLY A 42 4.55 -8.34 -0.43
N SER A 43 5.47 -9.00 -1.12
CA SER A 43 6.85 -9.17 -0.67
C SER A 43 7.79 -8.15 -1.31
N TRP A 44 8.74 -7.67 -0.53
CA TRP A 44 9.72 -6.66 -0.91
C TRP A 44 11.11 -7.11 -0.50
N ALA A 45 12.12 -6.77 -1.29
CA ALA A 45 13.50 -7.04 -0.95
C ALA A 45 14.40 -5.91 -1.41
N GLY A 46 15.50 -5.70 -0.68
CA GLY A 46 16.42 -4.64 -1.01
C GLY A 46 17.62 -4.56 -0.10
N SER A 47 18.30 -3.42 -0.21
CA SER A 47 19.50 -3.15 0.58
C SER A 47 19.62 -1.66 0.87
N GLY A 48 20.54 -1.33 1.77
CA GLY A 48 20.89 0.02 2.10
C GLY A 48 21.95 0.07 3.19
N THR A 49 21.83 1.00 4.11
CA THR A 49 22.82 1.22 5.17
C THR A 49 22.18 1.28 6.56
N VAL A 50 22.92 0.83 7.57
CA VAL A 50 22.64 1.02 8.99
C VAL A 50 23.80 1.76 9.63
N ALA A 51 23.50 2.85 10.33
CA ALA A 51 24.44 3.62 11.14
C ALA A 51 24.27 3.23 12.61
N LEU A 52 25.38 2.93 13.28
CA LEU A 52 25.42 2.46 14.67
C LEU A 52 25.94 3.55 15.60
N SER A 53 25.66 3.41 16.90
CA SER A 53 26.03 4.39 17.93
C SER A 53 27.53 4.52 18.15
N ASN A 54 28.33 3.55 17.72
CA ASN A 54 29.79 3.59 17.74
C ASN A 54 30.38 4.40 16.56
N GLY A 55 29.54 4.96 15.68
CA GLY A 55 29.93 5.73 14.51
C GLY A 55 30.17 4.91 13.25
N THR A 56 30.06 3.58 13.29
CA THR A 56 30.19 2.75 12.09
C THR A 56 28.92 2.82 11.24
N THR A 57 29.11 2.64 9.94
CA THR A 57 28.01 2.47 8.97
C THR A 57 28.26 1.20 8.20
N GLU A 58 27.26 0.32 8.15
CA GLU A 58 27.35 -0.98 7.51
C GLU A 58 26.32 -1.12 6.41
N ARG A 59 26.62 -1.97 5.42
CA ARG A 59 25.62 -2.36 4.43
C ARG A 59 24.64 -3.33 5.06
N ILE A 60 23.35 -3.10 4.83
CA ILE A 60 22.27 -3.96 5.34
C ILE A 60 21.43 -4.47 4.18
N ARG A 61 20.96 -5.73 4.28
CA ARG A 61 19.99 -6.32 3.35
C ARG A 61 18.70 -6.58 4.09
N CYS A 62 17.57 -6.33 3.44
CA CYS A 62 16.26 -6.47 4.05
C CYS A 62 15.28 -7.21 3.14
N LYS A 63 14.37 -7.95 3.77
CA LYS A 63 13.20 -8.56 3.17
C LYS A 63 11.98 -8.20 4.00
N ALA A 64 10.93 -7.73 3.36
CA ALA A 64 9.66 -7.41 4.01
C ALA A 64 8.51 -8.20 3.37
N ASP A 65 7.53 -8.57 4.19
CA ASP A 65 6.23 -9.06 3.74
C ASP A 65 5.14 -8.18 4.36
N TYR A 66 4.22 -7.69 3.52
CA TYR A 66 3.10 -6.86 3.94
C TYR A 66 1.78 -7.56 3.60
N LYS A 67 0.97 -7.80 4.63
CA LYS A 67 -0.40 -8.32 4.50
C LYS A 67 -1.38 -7.21 4.81
N VAL A 68 -2.00 -6.67 3.77
CA VAL A 68 -3.05 -5.65 3.88
C VAL A 68 -4.41 -6.35 3.93
N ALA A 69 -5.24 -6.01 4.92
CA ALA A 69 -6.59 -6.52 5.01
C ALA A 69 -7.44 -6.12 3.78
N ALA A 70 -8.47 -6.89 3.46
CA ALA A 70 -9.34 -6.60 2.32
C ALA A 70 -9.98 -5.19 2.38
N SER A 71 -10.21 -4.68 3.59
CA SER A 71 -10.70 -3.32 3.83
C SER A 71 -9.70 -2.20 3.50
N GLY A 72 -8.41 -2.52 3.35
CA GLY A 72 -7.33 -1.54 3.20
C GLY A 72 -6.96 -0.80 4.50
N MET A 73 -7.64 -1.08 5.61
CA MET A 73 -7.53 -0.34 6.88
C MET A 73 -6.65 -1.01 7.94
N ALA A 74 -6.09 -2.18 7.64
CA ALA A 74 -5.16 -2.87 8.52
C ALA A 74 -3.99 -3.44 7.73
N LEU A 75 -2.81 -3.40 8.34
CA LEU A 75 -1.55 -3.86 7.78
C LEU A 75 -0.80 -4.68 8.83
N LYS A 76 -0.46 -5.91 8.46
CA LYS A 76 0.55 -6.70 9.18
C LYS A 76 1.84 -6.73 8.39
N GLN A 77 2.97 -6.59 9.06
CA GLN A 77 4.28 -6.59 8.43
C GLN A 77 5.23 -7.55 9.16
N SER A 78 6.06 -8.24 8.40
CA SER A 78 7.32 -8.83 8.87
C SER A 78 8.49 -8.22 8.08
N LEU A 79 9.59 -7.90 8.76
CA LEU A 79 10.77 -7.28 8.19
C LEU A 79 12.01 -7.92 8.80
N HIS A 80 12.81 -8.51 7.96
CA HIS A 80 14.04 -9.19 8.32
C HIS A 80 15.20 -8.43 7.72
N CYS A 81 16.08 -7.89 8.55
CA CYS A 81 17.25 -7.13 8.11
C CYS A 81 18.54 -7.67 8.74
N ALA A 82 19.60 -7.75 7.94
CA ALA A 82 20.92 -8.21 8.37
C ALA A 82 22.05 -7.43 7.69
N SER A 83 22.99 -6.94 8.51
CA SER A 83 24.30 -6.42 8.15
C SER A 83 25.39 -7.40 8.59
N ASP A 84 26.65 -6.98 8.58
CA ASP A 84 27.78 -7.82 8.98
C ASP A 84 27.82 -8.02 10.50
N SER A 85 27.53 -6.96 11.29
CA SER A 85 27.54 -7.04 12.76
C SER A 85 26.15 -6.98 13.40
N TYR A 86 25.11 -6.67 12.63
CA TYR A 86 23.79 -6.34 13.17
C TYR A 86 22.65 -7.05 12.45
N LYS A 87 21.63 -7.45 13.20
CA LYS A 87 20.38 -7.97 12.65
C LYS A 87 19.19 -7.52 13.47
N PHE A 88 18.04 -7.39 12.82
CA PHE A 88 16.77 -7.18 13.51
C PHE A 88 15.64 -7.81 12.73
N ASP A 89 14.70 -8.39 13.47
CA ASP A 89 13.53 -9.09 12.95
C ASP A 89 12.28 -8.42 13.52
N LEU A 90 11.71 -7.50 12.74
CA LEU A 90 10.57 -6.69 13.13
C LEU A 90 9.25 -7.31 12.67
N SER A 91 8.25 -7.30 13.54
CA SER A 91 6.86 -7.59 13.21
C SER A 91 5.98 -6.44 13.67
N SER A 92 4.94 -6.09 12.90
CA SER A 92 3.97 -5.07 13.30
C SER A 92 2.55 -5.43 12.89
N ASP A 93 1.59 -4.92 13.65
CA ASP A 93 0.16 -5.01 13.40
C ASP A 93 -0.44 -3.61 13.58
N VAL A 94 -0.89 -3.03 12.48
CA VAL A 94 -1.23 -1.61 12.37
C VAL A 94 -2.64 -1.47 11.83
N THR A 95 -3.42 -0.59 12.46
CA THR A 95 -4.77 -0.24 12.02
C THR A 95 -4.83 1.23 11.68
N SER A 96 -5.75 1.61 10.79
CA SER A 96 -6.00 3.00 10.43
C SER A 96 -7.40 3.47 10.79
N GLN A 97 -7.50 4.75 11.13
CA GLN A 97 -8.73 5.52 11.21
C GLN A 97 -8.56 6.77 10.32
N GLY A 98 -9.00 6.68 9.07
CA GLY A 98 -8.66 7.67 8.04
C GLY A 98 -7.17 7.61 7.71
N ASP A 99 -6.48 8.73 7.85
CA ASP A 99 -5.03 8.83 7.64
C ASP A 99 -4.21 8.61 8.93
N ARG A 100 -4.86 8.54 10.10
CA ARG A 100 -4.18 8.29 11.37
C ARG A 100 -4.06 6.79 11.60
N ILE A 101 -2.85 6.35 11.92
CA ILE A 101 -2.57 4.95 12.20
C ILE A 101 -2.03 4.74 13.61
N SER A 102 -2.33 3.58 14.16
CA SER A 102 -1.79 3.11 15.42
C SER A 102 -1.66 1.59 15.41
N GLY A 103 -0.78 1.07 16.25
CA GLY A 103 -0.56 -0.36 16.32
C GLY A 103 0.52 -0.78 17.29
N ASN A 104 0.89 -2.04 17.17
CA ASN A 104 1.95 -2.65 17.97
C ASN A 104 3.08 -3.12 17.06
N TRP A 105 4.27 -3.16 17.62
CA TRP A 105 5.43 -3.75 16.97
C TRP A 105 6.26 -4.56 17.96
N SER A 106 7.02 -5.50 17.44
CA SER A 106 8.00 -6.28 18.18
C SER A 106 9.25 -6.51 17.35
N GLU A 107 10.38 -6.68 18.04
CA GLU A 107 11.67 -7.07 17.49
C GLU A 107 12.14 -8.34 18.22
N ALA A 108 12.29 -9.43 17.47
CA ALA A 108 12.47 -10.75 18.06
C ALA A 108 13.87 -10.97 18.65
N SER A 109 14.92 -10.41 18.07
CA SER A 109 16.30 -10.71 18.48
C SER A 109 16.67 -10.16 19.86
N ARG A 110 16.02 -9.07 20.28
CA ARG A 110 16.21 -8.44 21.60
C ARG A 110 14.98 -8.51 22.49
N ASN A 111 13.91 -9.18 22.04
CA ASN A 111 12.64 -9.29 22.76
C ASN A 111 12.09 -7.91 23.18
N ILE A 112 12.17 -6.94 22.26
CA ILE A 112 11.66 -5.59 22.45
C ILE A 112 10.30 -5.49 21.78
N PHE A 113 9.35 -4.83 22.41
CA PHE A 113 8.04 -4.60 21.83
C PHE A 113 7.45 -3.31 22.38
N GLY A 114 6.52 -2.75 21.64
CA GLY A 114 5.85 -1.54 22.05
C GLY A 114 4.74 -1.14 21.11
N ASN A 115 4.55 0.17 20.99
CA ASN A 115 3.48 0.75 20.21
C ASN A 115 4.05 1.67 19.13
N LEU A 116 3.22 1.92 18.13
CA LEU A 116 3.49 2.90 17.09
C LEU A 116 2.24 3.72 16.82
N GLN A 117 2.47 4.97 16.40
CA GLN A 117 1.42 5.90 16.05
C GLN A 117 1.93 6.92 15.03
N GLY A 118 1.04 7.38 14.16
CA GLY A 118 1.39 8.36 13.16
C GLY A 118 0.36 8.44 12.05
N THR A 119 0.82 8.58 10.82
CA THR A 119 -0.02 8.75 9.65
C THR A 119 0.37 7.84 8.49
N ALA A 120 -0.61 7.49 7.67
CA ALA A 120 -0.42 6.74 6.45
C ALA A 120 -1.40 7.21 5.37
N GLY A 121 -0.94 7.27 4.12
CA GLY A 121 -1.76 7.67 2.97
C GLY A 121 -0.90 8.06 1.78
N GLY A 122 -1.44 7.92 0.57
CA GLY A 122 -0.77 8.36 -0.67
C GLY A 122 0.60 7.71 -0.92
N GLY A 123 0.82 6.48 -0.45
CA GLY A 123 2.12 5.81 -0.53
C GLY A 123 3.15 6.28 0.51
N HIS A 124 2.72 7.07 1.50
CA HIS A 124 3.55 7.53 2.60
C HIS A 124 3.12 6.90 3.92
N ILE A 125 4.09 6.58 4.77
CA ILE A 125 3.89 6.28 6.19
C ILE A 125 4.91 7.09 6.98
N ASP A 126 4.43 7.80 7.99
CA ASP A 126 5.25 8.54 8.95
C ASP A 126 4.78 8.18 10.35
N VAL A 127 5.62 7.48 11.12
CA VAL A 127 5.27 6.98 12.44
C VAL A 127 6.37 7.22 13.45
N PHE A 128 5.94 7.50 14.67
CA PHE A 128 6.76 7.38 15.85
C PHE A 128 6.55 5.99 16.46
N VAL A 129 7.64 5.31 16.77
CA VAL A 129 7.64 4.02 17.45
C VAL A 129 8.29 4.18 18.81
N GLU A 130 7.70 3.55 19.83
CA GLU A 130 8.24 3.56 21.18
C GLU A 130 8.14 2.17 21.82
N ALA A 131 9.10 1.90 22.70
CA ALA A 131 9.16 0.77 23.61
C ALA A 131 9.94 1.21 24.87
N SER A 132 10.00 0.37 25.89
CA SER A 132 10.80 0.66 27.08
C SER A 132 12.27 0.90 26.69
N GLY A 133 12.78 2.11 26.91
CA GLY A 133 14.17 2.48 26.60
C GLY A 133 14.48 2.64 25.10
N PHE A 134 13.48 2.63 24.22
CA PHE A 134 13.69 2.79 22.78
C PHE A 134 12.62 3.69 22.15
N ALA A 135 13.05 4.60 21.29
CA ALA A 135 12.16 5.45 20.49
C ALA A 135 12.82 5.75 19.14
N ALA A 136 12.02 5.73 18.07
CA ALA A 136 12.49 6.07 16.73
C ALA A 136 11.38 6.74 15.91
N ASN A 137 11.79 7.54 14.93
CA ASN A 137 10.92 7.95 13.84
C ASN A 137 11.15 7.00 12.66
N LEU A 138 10.08 6.59 12.00
CA LEU A 138 10.12 5.80 10.79
C LEU A 138 9.37 6.55 9.70
N ASN A 139 10.06 6.78 8.59
CA ASN A 139 9.48 7.32 7.38
C ASN A 139 9.57 6.28 6.27
N LEU A 140 8.48 6.12 5.52
CA LEU A 140 8.41 5.17 4.43
C LEU A 140 7.68 5.81 3.26
N ARG A 141 8.28 5.69 2.08
CA ARG A 141 7.71 6.16 0.83
C ARG A 141 7.66 5.05 -0.20
N THR A 142 6.54 4.89 -0.87
CA THR A 142 6.38 4.01 -2.03
C THR A 142 6.18 4.83 -3.30
N ASN A 143 6.76 4.35 -4.39
CA ASN A 143 6.53 4.84 -5.74
C ASN A 143 6.47 3.64 -6.67
N GLY A 144 5.25 3.22 -7.02
CA GLY A 144 5.02 1.99 -7.78
C GLY A 144 5.57 0.77 -7.04
N SER A 145 6.51 0.06 -7.68
CA SER A 145 7.19 -1.12 -7.11
C SER A 145 8.46 -0.79 -6.33
N LYS A 146 8.77 0.49 -6.09
CA LYS A 146 9.94 0.93 -5.31
C LYS A 146 9.51 1.48 -3.96
N GLN A 147 10.23 1.13 -2.92
CA GLN A 147 10.00 1.59 -1.56
C GLN A 147 11.31 2.09 -0.96
N ILE A 148 11.23 3.18 -0.20
CA ILE A 148 12.33 3.68 0.63
C ILE A 148 11.85 3.66 2.06
N VAL A 149 12.66 3.08 2.96
CA VAL A 149 12.42 3.02 4.39
C VAL A 149 13.55 3.77 5.07
N GLN A 150 13.21 4.69 5.96
CA GLN A 150 14.14 5.47 6.77
C GLN A 150 13.74 5.33 8.23
N ILE A 151 14.73 5.10 9.09
CA ILE A 151 14.53 4.99 10.53
C ILE A 151 15.59 5.85 11.20
N ASP A 152 15.16 6.71 12.12
CA ASP A 152 16.05 7.58 12.88
C ASP A 152 15.80 7.39 14.37
N SER A 153 16.85 7.10 15.13
CA SER A 153 16.75 6.83 16.56
C SER A 153 17.95 7.37 17.34
N LYS A 154 17.80 7.47 18.67
CA LYS A 154 18.91 7.84 19.57
C LYS A 154 19.56 6.63 20.25
N GLY A 155 19.10 5.41 19.95
CA GLY A 155 19.61 4.17 20.52
C GLY A 155 20.89 3.66 19.85
N GLU A 156 21.10 2.35 19.94
CA GLU A 156 22.22 1.65 19.29
C GLU A 156 22.16 1.80 17.77
N ILE A 157 20.98 1.64 17.18
CA ILE A 157 20.73 1.98 15.77
C ILE A 157 20.48 3.48 15.69
N ARG A 158 21.34 4.22 15.01
CA ARG A 158 21.18 5.68 14.85
C ARG A 158 20.37 6.05 13.63
N GLY A 159 20.61 5.34 12.53
CA GLY A 159 19.97 5.59 11.26
C GLY A 159 19.88 4.33 10.43
N VAL A 160 18.78 4.15 9.71
CA VAL A 160 18.65 3.12 8.68
C VAL A 160 18.10 3.78 7.43
N THR A 161 18.65 3.47 6.27
CA THR A 161 18.06 3.83 4.98
C THR A 161 18.11 2.62 4.08
N ILE A 162 16.96 2.15 3.62
CA ILE A 162 16.83 0.96 2.77
C ILE A 162 16.03 1.34 1.54
N THR A 163 16.49 0.90 0.38
CA THR A 163 15.67 0.90 -0.84
C THR A 163 15.29 -0.54 -1.16
N MET A 164 13.99 -0.80 -1.29
CA MET A 164 13.43 -2.10 -1.63
C MET A 164 12.63 -2.02 -2.93
N THR A 165 12.56 -3.15 -3.61
CA THR A 165 11.68 -3.37 -4.75
C THR A 165 10.73 -4.51 -4.45
N LYS A 166 9.51 -4.38 -4.96
CA LYS A 166 8.50 -5.43 -4.92
C LYS A 166 8.92 -6.61 -5.79
N SER A 167 8.77 -7.82 -5.27
CA SER A 167 9.01 -9.08 -6.00
C SER A 167 7.78 -9.52 -6.80
#